data_AF-A0A8X7VDL2-F1
#
_entry.id   AF-A0A8X7VDL2-F1
#
_cell.length_a   1.000
_cell.length_b   1.000
_cell.length_c   1.000
_cell.angle_alpha   90.00
_cell.angle_beta   90.00
_cell.angle_gamma   90.00
#
_symmetry.space_group_name_H-M   'P 1'
#
loop_
_entity.id
_entity.type
_entity.pdbx_description
1 polymer ?
#
loop_
_entity_poly.entity_id
_entity_poly.type
_entity_poly.pdbx_seq_one_letter_code
_entity_poly.pdbx_strand_id
1 'polypeptide(L)'
;MLNWWGTTATTSVFVAAAVTDWLDGYLARKMKLGSAFGAFLDPVADKLMVAATLILLCTKPIDVAVLGPVPWLLTVPSIAIIGREITMSAVREWAASQNGKLLEAVAVNNLGKWKTATQMTALTILLASRDSSVGWLVASGAGLLYVSAGLSVWSLAVYMRKIWKVLLK
;
A
#
# COMPACT_ATOMS: atom_id res chain seq x y z
N MET A 1 10.92 7.42 -27.15
CA MET A 1 9.58 7.11 -27.71
C MET A 1 8.62 6.96 -26.54
N LEU A 2 7.61 7.82 -26.47
CA LEU A 2 6.58 7.83 -25.43
C LEU A 2 5.66 6.63 -25.71
N ASN A 3 5.85 5.52 -24.99
CA ASN A 3 5.04 4.32 -25.17
C ASN A 3 3.75 4.46 -24.34
N TRP A 4 2.80 5.24 -24.86
CA TRP A 4 1.42 5.35 -24.36
C TRP A 4 0.80 4.00 -24.01
N TRP A 5 1.13 2.98 -24.80
CA TRP A 5 0.74 1.58 -24.63
C TRP A 5 1.25 0.96 -23.32
N GLY A 6 2.46 1.31 -22.87
CA GLY A 6 3.07 0.74 -21.66
C GLY A 6 2.43 1.27 -20.38
N THR A 7 2.16 2.57 -20.31
CA THR A 7 1.52 3.19 -19.14
C THR A 7 0.06 2.81 -19.03
N THR A 8 -0.67 2.87 -20.13
CA THR A 8 -2.07 2.42 -20.18
C THR A 8 -2.19 0.95 -19.83
N ALA A 9 -1.31 0.08 -20.35
CA ALA A 9 -1.28 -1.34 -19.98
C ALA A 9 -0.98 -1.53 -18.48
N THR A 10 0.04 -0.84 -17.94
CA THR A 10 0.41 -0.99 -16.51
C THR A 10 -0.71 -0.50 -15.59
N THR A 11 -1.33 0.63 -15.92
CA THR A 11 -2.47 1.19 -15.17
C THR A 11 -3.67 0.25 -15.26
N SER A 12 -3.97 -0.27 -16.44
CA SER A 12 -5.09 -1.20 -16.65
C SER A 12 -4.89 -2.50 -15.89
N VAL A 13 -3.67 -3.06 -15.89
CA VAL A 13 -3.32 -4.25 -15.11
C VAL A 13 -3.44 -3.99 -13.62
N PHE A 14 -2.95 -2.84 -13.13
CA PHE A 14 -3.07 -2.47 -11.71
C PHE A 14 -4.52 -2.30 -11.28
N VAL A 15 -5.35 -1.61 -12.09
CA VAL A 15 -6.78 -1.43 -11.80
C VAL A 15 -7.50 -2.78 -11.86
N ALA A 16 -7.23 -3.62 -12.86
CA ALA A 16 -7.81 -4.95 -12.96
C ALA A 16 -7.44 -5.83 -11.75
N ALA A 17 -6.18 -5.81 -11.32
CA ALA A 17 -5.73 -6.53 -10.14
C ALA A 17 -6.43 -6.02 -8.87
N ALA A 18 -6.49 -4.70 -8.66
CA ALA A 18 -7.17 -4.10 -7.51
C ALA A 18 -8.68 -4.42 -7.47
N VAL A 19 -9.34 -4.44 -8.64
CA VAL A 19 -10.76 -4.82 -8.77
C VAL A 19 -10.95 -6.31 -8.51
N THR A 20 -10.01 -7.15 -8.97
CA THR A 20 -10.04 -8.60 -8.75
C THR A 20 -9.89 -8.93 -7.26
N ASP A 21 -8.92 -8.31 -6.57
CA ASP A 21 -8.74 -8.47 -5.11
C ASP A 21 -9.99 -8.03 -4.32
N TRP A 22 -10.63 -6.92 -4.74
CA TRP A 22 -11.87 -6.47 -4.11
C TRP A 22 -13.03 -7.46 -4.34
N LEU A 23 -13.11 -8.02 -5.55
CA LEU A 23 -14.15 -8.96 -5.95
C LEU A 23 -13.98 -10.32 -5.24
N ASP A 24 -12.75 -10.83 -5.16
CA ASP A 24 -12.43 -12.08 -4.45
C ASP A 24 -12.70 -11.93 -2.96
N GLY A 25 -12.34 -10.79 -2.37
CA GLY A 25 -12.70 -10.46 -0.98
C GLY A 25 -14.21 -10.28 -0.76
N TYR A 26 -14.99 -9.86 -1.77
CA TYR A 26 -16.45 -9.79 -1.70
C TYR A 26 -17.09 -11.17 -1.81
N LEU A 27 -16.64 -12.00 -2.76
CA LEU A 27 -17.13 -13.37 -2.94
C LEU A 27 -16.81 -14.25 -1.73
N ALA A 28 -15.59 -14.17 -1.19
CA ALA A 28 -15.19 -14.95 -0.01
C ALA A 28 -16.08 -14.64 1.21
N ARG A 29 -16.44 -13.37 1.43
CA ARG A 29 -17.36 -12.96 2.52
C ARG A 29 -18.79 -13.43 2.28
N LYS A 30 -19.25 -13.47 1.03
CA LYS A 30 -20.61 -13.87 0.67
C LYS A 30 -20.80 -15.39 0.66
N MET A 31 -19.78 -16.15 0.27
CA MET A 31 -19.87 -17.59 0.07
C MET A 31 -19.38 -18.42 1.27
N LYS A 32 -18.72 -17.82 2.28
CA LYS A 32 -18.12 -18.50 3.45
C LYS A 32 -17.22 -19.71 3.10
N LEU A 33 -16.83 -19.83 1.83
CA LEU A 33 -15.96 -20.87 1.28
C LEU A 33 -14.60 -20.21 1.05
N GLY A 34 -13.77 -20.21 2.09
CA GLY A 34 -12.39 -19.75 2.01
C GLY A 34 -11.44 -20.90 2.32
N SER A 35 -10.56 -21.25 1.38
CA SER A 35 -9.44 -22.14 1.67
C SER A 35 -8.45 -21.42 2.59
N ALA A 36 -7.93 -22.12 3.60
CA ALA A 36 -6.90 -21.57 4.50
C ALA A 36 -5.66 -21.07 3.73
N PHE A 37 -5.35 -21.70 2.59
CA PHE A 37 -4.25 -21.29 1.72
C PHE A 37 -4.53 -20.00 0.95
N GLY A 38 -5.76 -19.83 0.43
CA GLY A 38 -6.16 -18.60 -0.27
C GLY A 38 -6.18 -17.38 0.66
N ALA A 39 -6.70 -17.56 1.89
CA ALA A 39 -6.70 -16.52 2.91
C ALA A 39 -5.28 -16.06 3.32
N PHE A 40 -4.27 -16.91 3.14
CA PHE A 40 -2.86 -16.56 3.34
C PHE A 40 -2.25 -15.85 2.12
N LEU A 41 -2.61 -16.27 0.89
CA LEU A 41 -2.09 -15.66 -0.34
C LEU A 41 -2.61 -14.24 -0.59
N ASP A 42 -3.87 -13.95 -0.29
CA ASP A 42 -4.49 -12.63 -0.52
C ASP A 42 -3.65 -11.47 0.10
N PRO A 43 -3.29 -11.49 1.40
CA PRO A 43 -2.48 -10.42 2.00
C PRO A 43 -1.02 -10.37 1.53
N VAL A 44 -0.53 -11.43 0.87
CA VAL A 44 0.83 -11.48 0.30
C VAL A 44 0.83 -10.83 -1.08
N ALA A 45 -0.17 -11.14 -1.89
CA ALA A 45 -0.36 -10.55 -3.22
C ALA A 45 -0.51 -9.02 -3.15
N ASP A 46 -1.35 -8.52 -2.25
CA ASP A 46 -1.58 -7.08 -2.04
C ASP A 46 -0.27 -6.30 -1.77
N LYS A 47 0.56 -6.80 -0.85
CA LYS A 47 1.83 -6.16 -0.49
C LYS A 47 2.87 -6.23 -1.60
N LEU A 48 2.93 -7.37 -2.31
CA LEU A 48 3.84 -7.52 -3.44
C LEU A 48 3.45 -6.60 -4.59
N MET A 49 2.15 -6.48 -4.89
CA MET A 49 1.63 -5.57 -5.92
C MET A 49 1.99 -4.12 -5.61
N VAL A 50 1.76 -3.66 -4.36
CA VAL A 50 2.13 -2.32 -3.90
C VAL A 50 3.64 -2.10 -4.03
N ALA A 51 4.45 -3.02 -3.49
CA ALA A 51 5.90 -2.88 -3.47
C ALA A 51 6.48 -2.83 -4.90
N ALA A 52 6.04 -3.74 -5.78
CA ALA A 52 6.44 -3.76 -7.18
C ALA A 52 6.06 -2.46 -7.91
N THR A 53 4.86 -1.93 -7.65
CA THR A 53 4.40 -0.68 -8.26
C THR A 53 5.24 0.53 -7.81
N LEU A 54 5.53 0.63 -6.51
CA LEU A 54 6.39 1.69 -5.96
C LEU A 54 7.82 1.60 -6.51
N ILE A 55 8.39 0.39 -6.58
CA ILE A 55 9.73 0.18 -7.17
C ILE A 55 9.73 0.61 -8.64
N LEU A 56 8.71 0.23 -9.42
CA LEU A 56 8.60 0.61 -10.83
C LEU A 56 8.51 2.14 -11.02
N LEU A 57 7.80 2.83 -10.13
CA LEU A 57 7.70 4.30 -10.10
C LEU A 57 9.04 4.96 -9.74
N CYS A 58 9.85 4.34 -8.88
CA CYS A 58 11.18 4.83 -8.52
C CYS A 58 12.24 4.59 -9.61
N THR A 59 12.21 3.44 -10.29
CA THR A 59 13.20 3.09 -11.33
C THR A 59 13.01 3.90 -12.61
N LYS A 60 11.78 4.31 -12.92
CA LYS A 60 11.47 5.21 -14.04
C LYS A 60 10.70 6.42 -13.50
N PRO A 61 11.41 7.42 -12.92
CA PRO A 61 10.75 8.57 -12.33
C PRO A 61 9.93 9.31 -13.39
N ILE A 62 8.73 9.70 -13.00
CA ILE A 62 7.87 10.57 -13.82
C ILE A 62 8.55 11.94 -13.88
N ASP A 63 8.71 12.51 -15.07
CA ASP A 63 9.19 13.88 -15.25
C ASP A 63 8.18 14.88 -14.64
N VAL A 64 8.32 15.14 -13.35
CA VAL A 64 7.59 16.19 -12.65
C VAL A 64 8.23 17.53 -12.99
N ALA A 65 7.83 18.11 -14.12
CA ALA A 65 8.21 19.45 -14.53
C ALA A 65 7.94 20.52 -13.45
N VAL A 66 7.05 20.24 -12.49
CA VAL A 66 6.67 21.14 -11.38
C VAL A 66 7.58 21.02 -10.14
N LEU A 67 8.26 19.89 -9.92
CA LEU A 67 9.04 19.63 -8.69
C LEU A 67 10.56 19.54 -8.91
N GLY A 68 11.01 19.64 -10.16
CA GLY A 68 12.42 19.45 -10.52
C GLY A 68 12.84 17.97 -10.52
N PRO A 69 14.02 17.64 -11.07
CA PRO A 69 14.56 16.29 -11.07
C PRO A 69 15.01 15.96 -9.64
N VAL A 70 14.06 15.50 -8.82
CA VAL A 70 14.30 15.18 -7.42
C VAL A 70 14.00 13.68 -7.22
N PRO A 71 14.95 12.78 -7.56
CA PRO A 71 14.71 11.33 -7.53
C PRO A 71 14.32 10.81 -6.15
N TRP A 72 14.70 11.52 -5.09
CA TRP A 72 14.41 11.12 -3.70
C TRP A 72 12.95 11.35 -3.30
N LEU A 73 12.20 12.20 -4.01
CA LEU A 73 10.86 12.62 -3.61
C LEU A 73 9.85 11.45 -3.58
N LEU A 74 9.93 10.53 -4.53
CA LEU A 74 9.10 9.31 -4.53
C LEU A 74 9.78 8.15 -3.79
N THR A 75 11.11 8.12 -3.78
CA THR A 75 11.89 7.03 -3.19
C THR A 75 11.74 6.96 -1.67
N VAL A 76 11.83 8.11 -0.97
CA VAL A 76 11.71 8.17 0.49
C VAL A 76 10.36 7.64 1.00
N PRO A 77 9.20 8.14 0.52
CA PRO A 77 7.92 7.64 1.02
C PRO A 77 7.64 6.20 0.54
N SER A 78 8.17 5.77 -0.61
CA SER A 78 8.08 4.37 -1.06
C SER A 78 8.79 3.41 -0.10
N ILE A 79 10.03 3.72 0.29
CA ILE A 79 10.78 2.91 1.27
C ILE A 79 10.05 2.88 2.61
N ALA A 80 9.51 4.02 3.06
CA ALA A 80 8.75 4.08 4.31
C ALA A 80 7.49 3.21 4.27
N ILE A 81 6.76 3.20 3.14
CA ILE A 81 5.56 2.37 2.97
C ILE A 81 5.93 0.88 2.96
N ILE A 82 6.89 0.48 2.14
CA ILE A 82 7.33 -0.93 2.01
C ILE A 82 7.85 -1.44 3.36
N GLY A 83 8.78 -0.70 3.98
CA GLY A 83 9.35 -1.05 5.27
C GLY A 83 8.26 -1.24 6.33
N ARG A 84 7.30 -0.33 6.40
CA ARG A 84 6.16 -0.44 7.32
C ARG A 84 5.29 -1.66 7.03
N GLU A 85 5.04 -2.00 5.78
CA GLU A 85 4.20 -3.16 5.42
C GLU A 85 4.86 -4.49 5.80
N ILE A 86 6.18 -4.60 5.62
CA ILE A 86 6.96 -5.75 6.09
C ILE A 86 6.93 -5.81 7.62
N THR A 87 7.24 -4.71 8.31
CA THR A 87 7.22 -4.66 9.79
C THR A 87 5.84 -5.05 10.35
N MET A 88 4.76 -4.52 9.78
CA MET A 88 3.41 -4.85 10.23
C MET A 88 3.03 -6.31 10.00
N SER A 89 3.51 -6.91 8.91
CA SER A 89 3.29 -8.31 8.63
C SER A 89 3.95 -9.19 9.69
N ALA A 90 5.24 -8.93 9.97
CA ALA A 90 5.99 -9.64 11.00
C ALA A 90 5.40 -9.44 12.40
N VAL A 91 5.04 -8.20 12.76
CA VAL A 91 4.41 -7.88 14.05
C VAL A 91 3.09 -8.61 14.21
N ARG A 92 2.26 -8.68 13.16
CA ARG A 92 0.96 -9.34 13.21
C ARG A 92 1.09 -10.86 13.28
N GLU A 93 2.03 -11.44 12.56
CA GLU A 93 2.33 -12.87 12.63
C GLU A 93 2.87 -13.26 14.01
N TRP A 94 3.83 -12.52 14.54
CA TRP A 94 4.34 -12.71 15.89
C TRP A 94 3.25 -12.52 16.95
N ALA A 95 2.39 -11.51 16.80
CA ALA A 95 1.25 -11.31 17.72
C ALA A 95 0.21 -12.44 17.62
N ALA A 96 0.06 -13.07 16.45
CA ALA A 96 -0.82 -14.21 16.24
C ALA A 96 -0.25 -15.52 16.83
N SER A 97 1.08 -15.65 16.90
CA SER A 97 1.74 -16.77 17.59
C SER A 97 1.75 -16.63 19.11
N GLN A 98 1.43 -15.45 19.65
CA GLN A 98 1.39 -15.17 21.09
C GLN A 98 -0.06 -15.13 21.62
N ASN A 99 -0.23 -15.17 22.94
CA ASN A 99 -1.53 -15.13 23.63
C ASN A 99 -2.52 -14.11 23.03
N GLY A 100 -3.81 -14.46 22.96
CA GLY A 100 -4.86 -13.71 22.25
C GLY A 100 -5.02 -12.22 22.60
N LYS A 101 -4.52 -11.77 23.77
CA LYS A 101 -4.49 -10.34 24.17
C LYS A 101 -3.61 -9.47 23.27
N LEU A 102 -2.50 -10.00 22.73
CA LEU A 102 -1.66 -9.27 21.78
C LEU A 102 -2.32 -9.17 20.40
N LEU A 103 -3.05 -10.22 20.01
CA LEU A 103 -3.85 -10.25 18.78
C LEU A 103 -4.97 -9.20 18.82
N GLU A 104 -5.60 -9.00 19.98
CA GLU A 104 -6.59 -7.93 20.22
C GLU A 104 -5.96 -6.53 20.25
N ALA A 105 -4.74 -6.39 20.79
CA ALA A 105 -3.99 -5.13 20.73
C ALA A 105 -3.63 -4.73 19.28
N VAL A 106 -3.42 -5.73 18.41
CA VAL A 106 -3.21 -5.58 16.97
C VAL A 106 -4.55 -5.57 16.19
N ALA A 107 -5.68 -5.79 16.86
CA ALA A 107 -6.99 -5.72 16.22
C ALA A 107 -7.32 -4.29 15.77
N VAL A 108 -7.83 -4.26 14.54
CA VAL A 108 -8.03 -3.15 13.61
C VAL A 108 -8.37 -1.81 14.28
N ASN A 109 -7.46 -0.84 14.12
CA ASN A 109 -7.81 0.56 14.24
C ASN A 109 -8.29 1.06 12.87
N ASN A 110 -9.33 1.91 12.81
CA ASN A 110 -9.88 2.45 11.56
C ASN A 110 -8.81 3.12 10.67
N LEU A 111 -7.73 3.62 11.29
CA LEU A 111 -6.54 4.16 10.63
C LEU A 111 -5.93 3.24 9.55
N GLY A 112 -6.00 1.92 9.73
CA GLY A 112 -5.47 0.96 8.74
C GLY A 112 -6.26 0.97 7.42
N LYS A 113 -7.58 1.19 7.49
CA LYS A 113 -8.47 1.25 6.30
C LYS A 113 -8.26 2.52 5.50
N TRP A 114 -8.09 3.65 6.19
CA TRP A 114 -7.83 4.93 5.54
C TRP A 114 -6.48 4.92 4.82
N LYS A 115 -5.45 4.31 5.44
CA LYS A 115 -4.13 4.14 4.83
C LYS A 115 -4.20 3.43 3.48
N THR A 116 -4.83 2.25 3.42
CA THR A 116 -4.91 1.45 2.18
C THR A 116 -5.70 2.17 1.10
N ALA A 117 -6.83 2.81 1.45
CA ALA A 117 -7.60 3.61 0.51
C ALA A 117 -6.77 4.77 -0.07
N THR A 118 -6.05 5.52 0.76
CA THR A 118 -5.18 6.61 0.29
C THR A 118 -4.03 6.10 -0.56
N GLN A 119 -3.45 4.94 -0.23
CA GLN A 119 -2.33 4.35 -0.95
C GLN A 119 -2.73 3.87 -2.35
N MET A 120 -3.81 3.10 -2.45
CA MET A 120 -4.30 2.62 -3.73
C MET A 120 -4.71 3.78 -4.64
N THR A 121 -5.37 4.79 -4.09
CA THR A 121 -5.72 6.01 -4.83
C THR A 121 -4.48 6.76 -5.33
N ALA A 122 -3.46 6.91 -4.48
CA ALA A 122 -2.19 7.54 -4.86
C ALA A 122 -1.52 6.80 -6.02
N LEU A 123 -1.43 5.47 -5.93
CA LEU A 123 -0.82 4.63 -6.96
C LEU A 123 -1.59 4.68 -8.27
N THR A 124 -2.93 4.62 -8.24
CA THR A 124 -3.76 4.75 -9.44
C THR A 124 -3.55 6.10 -10.13
N ILE A 125 -3.53 7.20 -9.37
CA ILE A 125 -3.30 8.55 -9.93
C ILE A 125 -1.90 8.65 -10.53
N LEU A 126 -0.86 8.16 -9.84
CA LEU A 126 0.52 8.20 -10.33
C LEU A 126 0.72 7.35 -11.58
N LEU A 127 0.11 6.17 -11.65
CA LEU A 127 0.15 5.32 -12.84
C LEU A 127 -0.61 5.95 -14.02
N ALA A 128 -1.81 6.48 -13.79
CA ALA A 128 -2.62 7.09 -14.85
C ALA A 128 -2.03 8.40 -15.39
N SER A 129 -1.35 9.17 -14.54
CA SER A 129 -0.76 10.47 -14.90
C SER A 129 0.63 10.35 -15.53
N ARG A 130 1.19 9.14 -15.61
CA ARG A 130 2.55 8.88 -16.11
C ARG A 130 2.79 9.31 -17.56
N ASP A 131 1.82 9.16 -18.46
CA ASP A 131 1.95 9.61 -19.86
C ASP A 131 1.20 10.91 -20.17
N SER A 132 0.18 11.26 -19.39
CA SER A 132 -0.69 12.39 -19.72
C SER A 132 -0.04 13.77 -19.48
N SER A 133 1.21 13.84 -18.97
CA SER A 133 1.97 15.09 -18.72
C SER A 133 1.18 16.20 -18.01
N VAL A 134 0.10 15.84 -17.30
CA VAL A 134 -0.73 16.75 -16.52
C VAL A 134 -0.06 16.95 -15.17
N GLY A 135 0.78 17.97 -15.06
CA GLY A 135 1.62 18.21 -13.87
C GLY A 135 0.86 18.27 -12.54
N TRP A 136 -0.39 18.75 -12.54
CA TRP A 136 -1.21 18.82 -11.32
C TRP A 136 -1.66 17.44 -10.82
N LEU A 137 -1.94 16.49 -11.73
CA LEU A 137 -2.32 15.12 -11.38
C LEU A 137 -1.14 14.39 -10.73
N VAL A 138 0.06 14.53 -11.30
CA VAL A 138 1.27 13.92 -10.73
C VAL A 138 1.59 14.51 -9.35
N ALA A 139 1.48 15.84 -9.19
CA ALA A 139 1.66 16.50 -7.90
C ALA A 139 0.63 16.03 -6.86
N SER A 140 -0.63 15.85 -7.26
CA SER A 140 -1.68 15.33 -6.38
C SER A 140 -1.42 13.88 -5.95
N GLY A 141 -0.97 13.03 -6.86
CA GLY A 141 -0.60 11.64 -6.58
C GLY A 141 0.60 11.53 -5.65
N ALA A 142 1.64 12.35 -5.87
CA ALA A 142 2.80 12.44 -4.98
C ALA A 142 2.41 12.93 -3.58
N GLY A 143 1.56 13.97 -3.50
CA GLY A 143 1.04 14.47 -2.23
C GLY A 143 0.25 13.40 -1.45
N LEU A 144 -0.63 12.67 -2.15
CA LEU A 144 -1.38 11.54 -1.59
C LEU A 144 -0.45 10.42 -1.10
N LEU A 145 0.63 10.14 -1.82
CA LEU A 145 1.62 9.12 -1.43
C LEU A 145 2.36 9.55 -0.13
N TYR A 146 2.73 10.83 0.01
CA TYR A 146 3.28 11.36 1.25
C TYR A 146 2.30 11.28 2.42
N VAL A 147 1.03 11.62 2.19
CA VAL A 147 -0.03 11.47 3.20
C VAL A 147 -0.18 10.01 3.62
N SER A 148 -0.17 9.08 2.66
CA SER A 148 -0.22 7.63 2.92
C SER A 148 1.01 7.15 3.71
N ALA A 149 2.21 7.63 3.38
CA ALA A 149 3.42 7.32 4.14
C ALA A 149 3.34 7.82 5.58
N GLY A 150 2.85 9.05 5.80
CA GLY A 150 2.62 9.61 7.13
C GLY A 150 1.60 8.78 7.94
N LEU A 151 0.46 8.45 7.34
CA LEU A 151 -0.56 7.57 7.93
C LEU A 151 0.00 6.18 8.26
N SER A 152 0.87 5.64 7.40
CA SER A 152 1.52 4.35 7.58
C SER A 152 2.40 4.31 8.81
N VAL A 153 3.27 5.31 8.96
CA VAL A 153 4.20 5.44 10.08
C VAL A 153 3.44 5.73 11.37
N TRP A 154 2.44 6.61 11.32
CA TRP A 154 1.57 6.90 12.47
C TRP A 154 0.85 5.64 12.96
N SER A 155 0.27 4.87 12.04
CA SER A 155 -0.34 3.59 12.33
C SER A 155 0.65 2.66 13.04
N LEU A 156 1.88 2.53 12.54
CA LEU A 156 2.93 1.71 13.16
C LEU A 156 3.26 2.14 14.59
N ALA A 157 3.41 3.44 14.83
CA ALA A 157 3.66 3.96 16.16
C ALA A 157 2.53 3.62 17.14
N VAL A 158 1.27 3.74 16.72
CA VAL A 158 0.10 3.39 17.55
C VAL A 158 0.08 1.90 17.88
N TYR A 159 0.35 1.03 16.90
CA TYR A 159 0.38 -0.41 17.11
C TYR A 159 1.52 -0.83 18.05
N MET A 160 2.72 -0.31 17.85
CA MET A 160 3.88 -0.62 18.70
C MET A 160 3.65 -0.18 20.15
N ARG A 161 3.03 0.99 20.36
CA ARG A 161 2.65 1.47 21.70
C ARG A 161 1.64 0.54 22.40
N LYS A 162 0.68 -0.02 21.65
CA LYS A 162 -0.29 -0.97 22.22
C LYS A 162 0.38 -2.28 22.63
N ILE A 163 1.25 -2.83 21.78
CA ILE A 163 2.02 -4.05 22.08
C ILE A 163 2.89 -3.86 23.32
N TRP A 164 3.63 -2.74 23.39
CA TRP A 164 4.50 -2.42 24.51
C TRP A 164 3.75 -2.36 25.85
N LYS A 165 2.54 -1.80 25.87
CA LYS A 165 1.68 -1.76 27.07
C LYS A 165 1.19 -3.13 27.51
N VAL A 166 1.01 -4.07 26.59
CA VAL A 166 0.60 -5.44 26.90
C VAL A 166 1.79 -6.27 27.38
N LEU A 167 2.99 -6.04 26.84
CA LEU A 167 4.22 -6.72 27.26
C LEU A 167 4.73 -6.29 28.64
N LEU A 168 4.54 -5.03 29.02
CA LEU A 168 4.96 -4.50 30.33
C LEU A 168 3.98 -4.80 31.48
N LYS A 169 2.92 -5.59 31.23
CA LYS A 169 1.88 -5.89 32.21
C LYS A 169 1.81 -7.39 32.49
#